data_AF-A0A1F9PSK4-F1
#
_entry.id   AF-A0A1F9PSK4-F1
#
_cell.length_a   1.000
_cell.length_b   1.000
_cell.length_c   1.000
_cell.angle_alpha   90.00
_cell.angle_beta   90.00
_cell.angle_gamma   90.00
#
_symmetry.space_group_name_H-M   'P 1'
#
loop_
_entity.id
_entity.type
_entity.pdbx_description
1 polymer ?
#
loop_
_entity_poly.entity_id
_entity_poly.type
_entity_poly.pdbx_seq_one_letter_code
_entity_poly.pdbx_strand_id
1 'polypeptide(L)' 'MRGSHRQFKHPAKPGRVTIAGHPGDDISPGTFNSIRKQAQL' A
#
# COMPACT_ATOMS: atom_id res chain seq x y z
N MET A 1 -14.61 -10.91 -7.33
CA MET A 1 -14.28 -9.48 -7.49
C MET A 1 -12.85 -9.24 -7.02
N ARG A 2 -11.87 -9.16 -7.94
CA ARG A 2 -10.52 -8.73 -7.56
C ARG A 2 -10.51 -7.21 -7.61
N GLY A 3 -10.68 -6.57 -6.45
CA GLY A 3 -10.59 -5.12 -6.35
C GLY A 3 -9.20 -4.63 -6.75
N SER A 4 -9.12 -3.39 -7.20
CA SER A 4 -7.87 -2.67 -7.50
C SER A 4 -7.01 -2.41 -6.26
N HIS A 5 -7.28 -3.06 -5.12
CA HIS A 5 -6.61 -2.81 -3.86
C HIS A 5 -5.85 -4.06 -3.44
N ARG A 6 -4.55 -3.91 -3.25
CA ARG A 6 -3.66 -4.91 -2.68
C ARG A 6 -3.39 -4.57 -1.23
N GLN A 7 -3.35 -5.58 -0.38
CA GLN A 7 -3.07 -5.36 1.03
C GLN A 7 -1.96 -6.31 1.49
N PHE A 8 -0.92 -5.75 2.11
CA PHE A 8 0.32 -6.43 2.48
C PHE A 8 0.51 -6.44 3.98
N LYS A 9 0.95 -7.58 4.53
CA LYS A 9 1.31 -7.71 5.95
C LYS A 9 2.82 -7.88 6.05
N HIS A 10 3.45 -7.15 6.98
CA HIS A 10 4.86 -7.35 7.28
C HIS A 10 5.01 -8.39 8.40
N PRO A 11 5.98 -9.32 8.34
CA PRO A 11 6.13 -10.37 9.36
C PRO A 11 6.47 -9.81 10.75
N ALA A 12 7.25 -8.73 10.81
CA ALA A 12 7.72 -8.15 12.08
C ALA A 12 6.98 -6.86 12.51
N LYS A 13 6.25 -6.19 11.60
CA LYS A 13 5.56 -4.92 11.93
C LYS A 13 4.06 -5.18 12.08
N PRO A 14 3.42 -4.67 13.14
CA PRO A 14 1.98 -4.80 13.29
C PRO A 14 1.25 -3.96 12.25
N GLY A 15 0.07 -4.43 11.84
CA GLY A 15 -0.77 -3.76 10.84
C GLY A 15 -0.67 -4.34 9.43
N ARG A 16 -1.40 -3.71 8.52
CA ARG A 16 -1.51 -4.07 7.10
C ARG A 16 -1.35 -2.80 6.29
N VAL A 17 -0.64 -2.84 5.16
CA VAL A 17 -0.45 -1.72 4.24
C VAL A 17 -1.36 -1.92 3.03
N THR A 18 -2.14 -0.90 2.66
CA THR A 18 -3.03 -0.95 1.48
C THR A 18 -2.44 -0.15 0.34
N ILE A 19 -2.29 -0.78 -0.83
CA ILE A 19 -1.86 -0.15 -2.07
C ILE A 19 -3.03 -0.18 -3.04
N ALA A 20 -3.52 1.00 -3.44
CA ALA A 20 -4.51 1.16 -4.48
C ALA A 20 -3.86 1.09 -5.87
N GLY A 21 -4.59 0.61 -6.87
CA GLY A 21 -4.13 0.44 -8.25
C GLY A 21 -3.70 -0.99 -8.56
N HIS A 22 -3.39 -1.27 -9.82
CA HIS A 22 -2.82 -2.52 -10.33
C HIS A 22 -1.28 -2.50 -10.28
N PRO A 23 -0.60 -3.66 -10.41
CA PRO A 23 0.85 -3.67 -10.50
C PRO A 23 1.28 -2.97 -11.79
N GLY A 24 2.21 -2.02 -11.69
CA GLY A 24 2.65 -1.22 -12.83
C GLY A 24 1.93 0.12 -13.01
N ASP A 25 0.87 0.39 -12.23
CA ASP A 25 0.25 1.72 -12.21
C ASP A 25 1.16 2.73 -11.50
N ASP A 26 1.25 3.95 -12.04
CA ASP A 26 1.90 5.08 -11.37
C ASP A 26 1.10 5.50 -10.14
N ILE A 27 1.82 5.76 -9.05
CA ILE A 27 1.24 6.16 -7.77
C ILE A 27 1.48 7.65 -7.56
N SER A 28 0.40 8.39 -7.29
CA SER A 28 0.53 9.82 -6.97
C SER A 28 1.41 10.04 -5.72
N PRO A 29 2.19 11.13 -5.64
CA PRO A 29 3.07 11.37 -4.48
C PRO A 29 2.34 11.39 -3.13
N GLY A 30 1.09 11.89 -3.10
CA GLY A 30 0.27 11.90 -1.88
C GLY A 30 -0.10 10.49 -1.43
N THR A 31 -0.50 9.63 -2.36
CA THR A 31 -0.78 8.21 -2.09
C THR A 31 0.48 7.48 -1.62
N PHE A 32 1.61 7.74 -2.28
CA PHE A 32 2.90 7.17 -1.88
C PHE A 32 3.28 7.55 -0.45
N ASN A 33 3.11 8.81 -0.07
CA ASN A 33 3.39 9.28 1.29
C ASN A 33 2.49 8.62 2.34
N SER A 34 1.20 8.44 2.04
CA SER A 34 0.28 7.72 2.92
C SER A 34 0.66 6.24 3.09
N ILE A 35 1.04 5.57 2.00
CA ILE A 35 1.57 4.20 2.04
C ILE A 35 2.83 4.14 2.90
N ARG A 36 3.75 5.09 2.74
CA ARG A 36 5.01 5.13 3.51
C ARG A 36 4.76 5.32 5.01
N LYS A 37 3.84 6.22 5.37
CA LYS A 37 3.40 6.41 6.76
C LYS A 37 2.79 5.13 7.34
N GLN A 38 1.92 4.45 6.59
CA GLN A 38 1.31 3.19 7.01
C GLN A 38 2.33 2.05 7.14
N ALA A 39 3.35 2.02 6.28
CA ALA A 39 4.45 1.06 6.34
C ALA A 39 5.48 1.36 7.44
N GLN A 40 5.37 2.53 8.09
CA GLN A 40 6.33 3.05 9.06
C GLN A 40 7.75 3.02 8.49
N LEU A 41 7.93 3.67 7.34
CA LEU A 41 9.18 3.79 6.59
C LEU A 41 9.60 5.26 6.40
#